data_AF-A0A348VAQ1-F1
#
_entry.id   AF-A0A348VAQ1-F1
#
_cell.length_a   1.000
_cell.length_b   1.000
_cell.length_c   1.000
_cell.angle_alpha   90.00
_cell.angle_beta   90.00
_cell.angle_gamma   90.00
#
_symmetry.space_group_name_H-M   'P 1'
#
loop_
_entity.id
_entity.type
_entity.pdbx_description
1 polymer ?
#
loop_
_entity_poly.entity_id
_entity_poly.type
_entity_poly.pdbx_seq_one_letter_code
_entity_poly.pdbx_strand_id
1 'polypeptide(L)'
;MKTTVVNVRHHEFDVYIGRRINTPRCRFMASKWANPHKVGPGCTLKQSLQRYETDTRNNPVLMAALPELVGKRLGCWDVKEPISEVQANPVCHGEILLKLLQEMKSKEQKNV
;
A
#
# COMPACT_ATOMS: atom_id res chain seq x y z
N MET A 1 0.57 -17.23 5.40
CA MET A 1 0.76 -15.98 6.19
C MET A 1 -0.03 -14.84 5.57
N LYS A 2 -0.61 -13.94 6.38
CA LYS A 2 -1.45 -12.81 5.93
C LYS A 2 -0.59 -11.55 5.78
N THR A 3 -0.73 -10.83 4.67
CA THR A 3 -0.12 -9.49 4.50
C THR A 3 -0.93 -8.49 5.33
N THR A 4 -0.25 -7.59 6.05
CA THR A 4 -0.90 -6.56 6.87
C THR A 4 -0.30 -5.19 6.60
N VAL A 5 -1.06 -4.12 6.80
CA VAL A 5 -0.57 -2.73 6.78
C VAL A 5 -0.50 -2.24 8.21
N VAL A 6 0.63 -1.67 8.62
CA VAL A 6 0.87 -1.23 10.00
C VAL A 6 1.46 0.17 10.05
N ASN A 7 1.22 0.88 11.14
CA ASN A 7 1.80 2.21 11.33
C ASN A 7 3.29 2.11 11.65
N VAL A 8 4.13 2.75 10.84
CA VAL A 8 5.59 2.73 10.99
C VAL A 8 6.10 3.31 12.32
N ARG A 9 5.29 4.09 13.04
CA ARG A 9 5.65 4.67 14.34
C ARG A 9 5.42 3.73 15.50
N HIS A 10 4.51 2.77 15.35
CA HIS A 10 3.96 2.01 16.47
C HIS A 10 4.20 0.51 16.32
N HIS A 11 4.53 0.04 15.12
CA HIS A 11 4.72 -1.36 14.84
C HIS A 11 5.96 -1.60 13.99
N GLU A 12 6.59 -2.74 14.22
CA GLU A 12 7.57 -3.28 13.29
C GLU A 12 6.92 -3.62 11.94
N PHE A 13 7.69 -3.48 10.88
CA PHE A 13 7.28 -3.78 9.51
C PHE A 13 8.45 -4.42 8.74
N ASP A 14 8.12 -5.15 7.68
CA ASP A 14 9.11 -5.83 6.85
C ASP A 14 9.41 -5.03 5.58
N VAL A 15 8.41 -4.32 5.04
CA VAL A 15 8.54 -3.52 3.82
C VAL A 15 7.99 -2.12 4.06
N TYR A 16 8.84 -1.10 3.90
CA TYR A 16 8.40 0.28 3.88
C TYR A 16 7.71 0.60 2.54
N ILE A 17 6.48 1.13 2.58
CA ILE A 17 5.69 1.46 1.37
C ILE A 17 5.45 2.95 1.20
N GLY A 18 6.03 3.80 2.04
CA GLY A 18 5.79 5.25 2.01
C GLY A 18 6.77 6.03 1.14
N ARG A 19 6.54 7.35 1.10
CA ARG A 19 7.40 8.33 0.39
C ARG A 19 8.74 8.51 1.10
N ARG A 20 9.71 9.13 0.42
CA ARG A 20 10.98 9.51 1.07
C ARG A 20 10.68 10.38 2.30
N ILE A 21 11.24 9.99 3.44
CA ILE A 21 11.27 10.78 4.67
C ILE A 21 12.73 11.07 4.99
N ASN A 22 13.06 12.34 5.18
CA ASN A 22 14.41 12.74 5.56
C ASN A 22 14.33 13.76 6.70
N THR A 23 14.10 13.26 7.91
CA THR A 23 14.06 14.06 9.12
C THR A 23 15.15 13.60 10.09
N PRO A 24 15.56 14.41 11.07
CA PRO A 24 16.54 13.99 12.08
C PRO A 24 16.11 12.73 12.85
N ARG A 25 14.80 12.52 13.01
CA ARG A 25 14.23 11.39 13.76
C ARG A 25 14.02 10.13 12.93
N CYS A 26 14.02 10.24 11.61
CA CYS A 26 13.61 9.16 10.73
C CYS A 26 14.09 9.43 9.29
N ARG A 27 14.76 8.44 8.70
CA ARG A 27 15.23 8.48 7.30
C ARG A 27 14.80 7.21 6.58
N PHE A 28 13.90 7.37 5.61
CA PHE A 28 13.49 6.30 4.70
C PHE A 28 13.62 6.75 3.26
N MET A 29 14.13 5.85 2.41
CA MET A 29 14.08 6.05 0.96
C MET A 29 12.65 5.91 0.46
N ALA A 30 12.35 6.57 -0.66
CA ALA A 30 11.05 6.40 -1.29
C ALA A 30 10.88 4.95 -1.73
N SER A 31 9.79 4.33 -1.33
CA SER A 31 9.41 3.01 -1.81
C SER A 31 8.89 3.11 -3.26
N LYS A 32 9.10 2.06 -4.05
CA LYS A 32 8.41 1.91 -5.34
C LYS A 32 6.89 1.81 -5.19
N TRP A 33 6.44 1.43 -3.98
CA TRP A 33 5.03 1.35 -3.57
C TRP A 33 4.49 2.66 -2.97
N ALA A 34 5.28 3.74 -3.01
CA ALA A 34 4.83 5.03 -2.51
C ALA A 34 3.73 5.59 -3.41
N ASN A 35 2.61 6.01 -2.82
CA ASN A 35 1.61 6.75 -3.57
C ASN A 35 2.16 8.11 -4.03
N PRO A 36 2.20 8.47 -5.32
CA PRO A 36 2.67 9.77 -5.78
C PRO A 36 1.64 10.90 -5.53
N HIS A 37 0.35 10.56 -5.39
CA HIS A 37 -0.76 11.52 -5.29
C HIS A 37 -0.92 12.04 -3.85
N LYS A 38 -0.53 13.29 -3.61
CA LYS A 38 -0.66 13.93 -2.29
C LYS A 38 -2.09 14.41 -2.05
N VAL A 39 -2.61 14.15 -0.85
CA VAL A 39 -3.88 14.72 -0.39
C VAL A 39 -3.67 16.19 -0.07
N GLY A 40 -4.60 17.04 -0.50
CA GLY A 40 -4.51 18.49 -0.31
C GLY A 40 -5.62 19.25 -1.04
N PRO A 41 -5.51 20.58 -1.16
CA PRO A 41 -6.45 21.38 -1.93
C PRO A 41 -6.57 20.85 -3.37
N GLY A 42 -7.77 20.40 -3.76
CA GLY A 42 -8.02 19.82 -5.08
C GLY A 42 -7.79 18.32 -5.23
N CYS A 43 -7.34 17.61 -4.18
CA CYS A 43 -7.24 16.15 -4.19
C CYS A 43 -7.63 15.56 -2.82
N THR A 44 -8.84 14.99 -2.78
CA THR A 44 -9.32 14.23 -1.61
C THR A 44 -8.56 12.92 -1.44
N LEU A 45 -8.61 12.34 -0.24
CA LEU A 45 -8.06 11.00 0.01
C LEU A 45 -8.61 9.98 -0.98
N LYS A 46 -9.94 9.97 -1.19
CA LYS A 46 -10.60 9.06 -2.13
C LYS A 46 -10.03 9.20 -3.56
N GLN A 47 -9.88 10.44 -4.05
CA GLN A 47 -9.31 10.68 -5.37
C GLN A 47 -7.84 10.24 -5.46
N SER A 48 -7.04 10.51 -4.43
CA SER A 48 -5.64 10.08 -4.36
C SER A 48 -5.52 8.55 -4.43
N LEU A 49 -6.34 7.83 -3.66
CA LEU A 49 -6.36 6.37 -3.64
C LEU A 49 -6.88 5.77 -4.94
N GLN A 50 -7.92 6.36 -5.54
CA GLN A 50 -8.42 5.93 -6.85
C GLN A 50 -7.37 6.08 -7.96
N ARG A 51 -6.67 7.22 -8.00
CA ARG A 51 -5.58 7.44 -8.96
C ARG A 51 -4.44 6.46 -8.72
N TYR A 52 -4.06 6.26 -7.47
CA TYR A 52 -3.02 5.29 -7.11
C TYR A 52 -3.37 3.86 -7.53
N GLU A 53 -4.60 3.44 -7.30
CA GLU A 53 -5.09 2.12 -7.73
C GLU A 53 -5.00 1.97 -9.26
N THR A 54 -5.50 2.95 -10.01
CA THR A 54 -5.45 2.96 -11.47
C THR A 54 -4.01 2.90 -11.99
N ASP A 55 -3.13 3.76 -11.47
CA ASP A 55 -1.73 3.81 -11.89
C ASP A 55 -0.99 2.51 -11.57
N THR A 56 -1.25 1.91 -10.41
CA THR A 56 -0.62 0.64 -10.02
C THR A 56 -1.07 -0.48 -10.95
N ARG A 57 -2.37 -0.56 -11.27
CA ARG A 57 -2.91 -1.57 -12.20
C ARG A 57 -2.36 -1.44 -13.62
N ASN A 58 -2.18 -0.21 -14.07
CA ASN A 58 -1.66 0.09 -15.40
C ASN A 58 -0.13 -0.02 -15.49
N ASN A 59 0.56 -0.21 -14.36
CA ASN A 59 2.01 -0.37 -14.32
C ASN A 59 2.37 -1.86 -14.25
N PRO A 60 2.80 -2.49 -15.36
CA PRO A 60 3.11 -3.92 -15.39
C PRO A 60 4.28 -4.29 -14.48
N VAL A 61 5.24 -3.38 -14.25
CA VAL A 61 6.39 -3.62 -13.37
C VAL A 61 5.93 -3.70 -11.91
N LEU A 62 5.04 -2.80 -11.48
CA LEU A 62 4.46 -2.87 -10.14
C LEU A 62 3.55 -4.08 -9.98
N MET A 63 2.68 -4.36 -10.96
CA MET A 63 1.81 -5.54 -10.89
C MET A 63 2.60 -6.85 -10.80
N ALA A 64 3.69 -6.99 -11.57
CA ALA A 64 4.57 -8.15 -11.50
C ALA A 64 5.34 -8.26 -10.16
N ALA A 65 5.58 -7.13 -9.48
CA ALA A 65 6.25 -7.10 -8.19
C ALA A 65 5.32 -7.37 -6.99
N LEU A 66 3.99 -7.30 -7.16
CA LEU A 66 3.03 -7.48 -6.05
C LEU A 66 3.27 -8.75 -5.22
N PRO A 67 3.59 -9.93 -5.79
CA PRO A 67 3.85 -11.14 -5.02
C PRO A 67 4.91 -10.99 -3.92
N GLU A 68 5.87 -10.06 -4.05
CA GLU A 68 6.90 -9.82 -3.03
C GLU A 68 6.31 -9.35 -1.67
N LEU A 69 5.11 -8.80 -1.70
CA LEU A 69 4.40 -8.29 -0.52
C LEU A 69 3.59 -9.38 0.21
N VAL A 70 3.48 -10.58 -0.35
CA VAL A 70 2.71 -11.67 0.25
C VAL A 70 3.32 -12.09 1.59
N GLY A 71 2.49 -12.06 2.64
CA GLY A 71 2.89 -12.40 4.00
C GLY A 71 3.74 -11.35 4.72
N LYS A 72 3.92 -10.15 4.14
CA LYS A 72 4.71 -9.06 4.74
C LYS A 72 3.86 -8.10 5.56
N ARG A 73 4.48 -7.47 6.56
CA ARG A 73 3.98 -6.28 7.25
C ARG A 73 4.43 -5.04 6.49
N LEU A 74 3.47 -4.31 5.93
CA LEU A 74 3.69 -3.12 5.11
C LEU A 74 3.65 -1.86 6.00
N GLY A 75 4.79 -1.18 6.10
CA GLY A 75 4.93 0.05 6.88
C GLY A 75 4.34 1.26 6.15
N CYS A 76 3.22 1.78 6.65
CA CYS A 76 2.53 2.98 6.16
C CYS A 76 2.49 4.07 7.24
N TRP A 77 2.47 5.34 6.85
CA TRP A 77 2.34 6.47 7.79
C TRP A 77 0.87 6.84 8.08
N ASP A 78 -0.02 6.61 7.12
CA ASP A 78 -1.39 7.12 7.14
C ASP A 78 -2.38 6.19 7.88
N VAL A 79 -1.94 4.97 8.21
CA VAL A 79 -2.76 3.99 8.93
C VAL A 79 -2.70 4.25 10.43
N LYS A 80 -3.83 4.18 11.15
CA LYS A 80 -3.86 4.30 12.62
C LYS A 80 -3.68 2.95 13.31
N GLU A 81 -4.53 1.99 12.94
CA GLU A 81 -4.54 0.63 13.47
C GLU A 81 -4.17 -0.39 12.39
N PRO A 82 -3.56 -1.54 12.72
CA PRO A 82 -3.21 -2.57 11.74
C PRO A 82 -4.41 -3.01 10.87
N ILE A 83 -4.21 -3.02 9.55
CA ILE A 83 -5.21 -3.44 8.57
C ILE A 83 -4.77 -4.77 7.97
N SER A 84 -5.65 -5.76 7.97
CA SER A 84 -5.41 -7.05 7.31
C SER A 84 -6.49 -7.42 6.30
N GLU A 85 -7.57 -6.64 6.25
CA GLU A 85 -8.71 -6.84 5.36
C GLU A 85 -9.05 -5.52 4.70
N VAL A 86 -9.48 -5.60 3.44
CA VAL A 86 -9.80 -4.42 2.64
C VAL A 86 -11.19 -3.94 3.06
N GLN A 87 -11.26 -2.72 3.54
CA GLN A 87 -12.52 -2.10 3.93
C GLN A 87 -13.23 -1.50 2.71
N ALA A 88 -14.53 -1.28 2.84
CA ALA A 88 -15.34 -0.62 1.82
C ALA A 88 -14.82 0.80 1.49
N ASN A 89 -14.22 1.47 2.47
CA ASN A 89 -13.62 2.80 2.31
C ASN A 89 -12.14 2.75 2.72
N PRO A 90 -11.22 2.54 1.76
CA PRO A 90 -9.80 2.49 2.06
C PRO A 90 -9.29 3.78 2.70
N VAL A 91 -8.51 3.65 3.76
CA VAL A 91 -8.01 4.79 4.55
C VAL A 91 -6.55 5.15 4.23
N CYS A 92 -5.83 4.27 3.53
CA CYS A 92 -4.46 4.51 3.10
C CYS A 92 -4.13 3.77 1.80
N HIS A 93 -2.97 4.08 1.19
CA HIS A 93 -2.55 3.43 -0.05
C HIS A 93 -2.09 1.98 0.15
N GLY A 94 -1.64 1.61 1.35
CA GLY A 94 -1.31 0.23 1.69
C GLY A 94 -2.51 -0.71 1.58
N GLU A 95 -3.71 -0.22 1.87
CA GLU A 95 -4.94 -0.99 1.75
C GLU A 95 -5.31 -1.26 0.27
N ILE A 96 -4.95 -0.35 -0.62
CA ILE A 96 -5.04 -0.58 -2.07
C ILE A 96 -4.10 -1.73 -2.48
N LEU A 97 -2.89 -1.82 -1.93
CA LEU A 97 -2.00 -2.96 -2.20
C LEU A 97 -2.59 -4.28 -1.68
N LEU A 98 -3.22 -4.29 -0.51
CA LEU A 98 -3.94 -5.47 0.00
C LEU A 98 -5.07 -5.90 -0.95
N LYS A 99 -5.84 -4.93 -1.48
CA LYS A 99 -6.89 -5.19 -2.47
C LYS A 99 -6.34 -5.85 -3.73
N LEU A 100 -5.27 -5.29 -4.29
CA LEU A 100 -4.65 -5.85 -5.49
C LEU A 100 -4.11 -7.28 -5.26
N LEU A 101 -3.52 -7.55 -4.10
CA LEU A 101 -3.07 -8.89 -3.71
C LEU A 101 -4.22 -9.89 -3.58
N GLN A 102 -5.35 -9.49 -2.99
CA GLN A 102 -6.52 -10.35 -2.84
C GLN A 102 -7.11 -10.71 -4.21
N GLU A 103 -7.26 -9.73 -5.10
CA GLU A 103 -7.76 -9.96 -6.45
C GLU A 103 -6.84 -10.87 -7.28
N MET A 104 -5.53 -10.72 -7.15
CA MET A 104 -4.55 -11.58 -7.82
C MET A 104 -4.73 -13.04 -7.40
N LYS A 105 -4.84 -13.30 -6.08
CA LYS A 105 -5.10 -14.64 -5.55
C LYS A 105 -6.44 -15.21 -6.02
N SER A 106 -7.48 -14.38 -6.10
CA SER A 106 -8.80 -14.81 -6.60
C SER A 106 -8.79 -15.13 -8.10
N LYS A 107 -7.93 -14.49 -8.89
CA LYS A 107 -7.75 -14.82 -10.32
C LYS A 107 -6.95 -16.11 -10.50
N GLU A 108 -5.88 -16.29 -9.72
CA GLU A 108 -5.08 -17.53 -9.74
C GLU A 108 -5.93 -18.76 -9.42
N GLN A 109 -6.78 -18.69 -8.39
CA GLN A 109 -7.69 -19.79 -8.01
C GLN A 109 -8.77 -20.11 -9.06
N LYS A 110 -9.06 -19.22 -10.00
CA LYS A 110 -10.04 -19.43 -11.07
C LYS A 110 -9.42 -19.98 -12.35
N ASN A 111 -8.09 -19.98 -12.45
CA ASN A 111 -7.33 -20.43 -13.61
C ASN A 111 -6.69 -21.81 -13.40
N VAL A 112 -7.05 -22.50 -12.30
CA VAL A 112 -6.62 -23.86 -11.94
C VAL A 112 -7.81 -24.81 -12.04
#